data_AF-A0A8S2WVA1-F1
#
_entry.id   AF-A0A8S2WVA1-F1
#
_cell.length_a   1.000
_cell.length_b   1.000
_cell.length_c   1.000
_cell.angle_alpha   90.00
_cell.angle_beta   90.00
_cell.angle_gamma   90.00
#
_symmetry.space_group_name_H-M   'P 1'
#
loop_
_entity.id
_entity.type
_entity.pdbx_description
1 polymer ?
#
loop_
_entity_poly.entity_id
_entity_poly.type
_entity_poly.pdbx_seq_one_letter_code
_entity_poly.pdbx_strand_id
1 'polypeptide(L)'
;MSATFMESTHGKIHLCYLGYRYYGKSKNQNGSEYWICVKCNATETSFSDLSVVVRDEHTHLPDGKEKEVLEMRKILKHKIIEESGSIDRIVEEAYHAIHAQPQSIDLIINLPAIHTIKNTLQKQRRKTRPPVPQTIEQLPSPLPGVYCKTAQEHWYSDGTFYTCPSIFYQIYSIHAYCDGMSTPCIFALLGGKFEQIYVDLFSVIFRKMFECHLIIRLRTITIDFELGVSNVFTKYYHSVIVRGCLLNFWQSLFRKFIDLGLKTAYNNDENLRNWFRSFASLSLLPLNHMLQGLQCLILTRSEYPSIQGFLDYYHSTYGPFTEFPPHMYNHYRNITPRTINY
;
A
#
# COMPACT_ATOMS: atom_id res chain seq x y z
N MET A 1 23.05 -34.09 21.81
CA MET A 1 22.38 -33.00 21.05
C MET A 1 23.23 -32.72 19.82
N SER A 2 22.64 -32.58 18.64
CA SER A 2 23.39 -32.43 17.39
C SER A 2 23.73 -30.96 17.12
N ALA A 3 24.99 -30.70 16.78
CA ALA A 3 25.42 -29.44 16.21
C ALA A 3 24.76 -29.22 14.85
N THR A 4 24.30 -28.00 14.58
CA THR A 4 23.81 -27.64 13.24
C THR A 4 24.55 -26.41 12.73
N PHE A 5 24.83 -26.39 11.43
CA PHE A 5 25.45 -25.25 10.77
C PHE A 5 24.39 -24.45 10.03
N MET A 6 24.58 -23.14 9.99
CA MET A 6 23.69 -22.23 9.26
C MET A 6 24.50 -21.15 8.57
N GLU A 7 24.09 -20.79 7.36
CA GLU A 7 24.72 -19.70 6.63
C GLU A 7 24.03 -18.37 6.98
N SER A 8 24.83 -17.35 7.32
CA SER A 8 24.35 -16.00 7.56
C SER A 8 23.90 -15.32 6.27
N THR A 9 23.20 -14.20 6.43
CA THR A 9 22.80 -13.34 5.29
C THR A 9 23.95 -12.75 4.46
N HIS A 10 25.20 -12.91 4.88
CA HIS A 10 26.40 -12.47 4.18
C HIS A 10 27.30 -13.65 3.74
N GLY A 11 26.78 -14.88 3.74
CA GLY A 11 27.51 -16.07 3.27
C GLY A 11 28.50 -16.67 4.28
N LYS A 12 28.58 -16.13 5.50
CA LYS A 12 29.42 -16.69 6.56
C LYS A 12 28.72 -17.84 7.27
N ILE A 13 29.41 -18.93 7.51
CA ILE A 13 28.91 -20.08 8.27
C ILE A 13 28.92 -19.75 9.76
N HIS A 14 27.82 -20.08 10.42
CA HIS A 14 27.65 -20.03 11.87
C HIS A 14 27.35 -21.43 12.40
N LEU A 15 27.89 -21.73 13.58
CA LEU A 15 27.54 -22.91 14.35
C LEU A 15 26.37 -22.58 15.29
N CYS A 16 25.42 -23.50 15.37
CA CYS A 16 24.33 -23.50 16.34
C CYS A 16 24.39 -24.77 17.19
N TYR A 17 24.62 -24.59 18.48
CA TYR A 17 24.73 -25.67 19.45
C TYR A 17 24.12 -25.22 20.78
N LEU A 18 23.30 -26.08 21.40
CA LEU A 18 22.61 -25.83 22.67
C LEU A 18 21.81 -24.51 22.77
N GLY A 19 21.29 -24.01 21.64
CA GLY A 19 20.56 -22.73 21.58
C GLY A 19 21.44 -21.48 21.54
N TYR A 20 22.74 -21.64 21.34
CA TYR A 20 23.71 -20.55 21.16
C TYR A 20 24.19 -20.48 19.72
N ARG A 21 24.58 -19.27 19.29
CA ARG A 21 25.10 -19.00 17.95
C ARG A 21 26.53 -18.51 18.00
N TYR A 22 27.35 -19.08 17.13
CA TYR A 22 28.77 -18.77 17.05
C TYR A 22 29.19 -18.38 15.64
N TYR A 23 30.21 -17.54 15.51
CA TYR A 23 30.90 -17.28 14.23
C TYR A 23 32.26 -17.99 14.22
N GLY A 24 32.64 -18.53 13.06
CA GLY A 24 33.92 -19.22 12.90
C GLY A 24 35.07 -18.23 12.93
N LYS A 25 36.10 -18.54 13.73
CA LYS A 25 37.31 -17.71 13.87
C LYS A 25 38.53 -18.33 13.22
N SER A 26 38.74 -19.64 13.36
CA SER A 26 39.89 -20.33 12.78
C SER A 26 39.64 -21.82 12.60
N LYS A 27 40.38 -22.43 11.67
CA LYS A 27 40.44 -23.87 11.48
C LYS A 27 41.84 -24.37 11.84
N ASN A 28 41.91 -25.37 12.71
CA ASN A 28 43.15 -25.94 13.18
C ASN A 28 43.67 -27.02 12.23
N GLN A 29 44.98 -27.31 12.30
CA GLN A 29 45.62 -28.32 11.44
C GLN A 29 45.06 -29.73 11.62
N ASN A 30 44.51 -30.04 12.80
CA ASN A 30 43.82 -31.30 13.11
C ASN A 30 42.38 -31.37 12.56
N GLY A 31 41.95 -30.39 11.76
CA GLY A 31 40.63 -30.33 11.18
C GLY A 31 39.54 -29.78 12.09
N SER A 32 39.83 -29.46 13.36
CA SER A 32 38.86 -28.85 14.26
C SER A 32 38.64 -27.36 13.97
N GLU A 33 37.43 -26.89 14.19
CA GLU A 33 37.03 -25.51 13.92
C GLU A 33 36.71 -24.78 15.21
N TYR A 34 37.22 -23.57 15.35
CA TYR A 34 37.10 -22.74 16.54
C TYR A 34 36.05 -21.65 16.34
N TRP A 35 35.14 -21.55 17.31
CA TRP A 35 33.91 -20.76 17.22
C TRP A 35 33.79 -19.82 18.41
N ILE A 36 33.33 -18.59 18.18
CA ILE A 36 33.08 -17.59 19.22
C ILE A 36 31.61 -17.18 19.24
N CYS A 37 31.03 -17.14 20.43
CA CYS A 37 29.65 -16.74 20.66
C CYS A 37 29.42 -15.32 20.19
N VAL A 38 28.32 -15.09 19.49
CA VAL A 38 27.98 -13.79 18.93
C VAL A 38 27.65 -12.75 20.00
N LYS A 39 27.21 -13.17 21.20
CA LYS A 39 26.74 -12.26 22.25
C LYS A 39 27.70 -12.12 23.45
N CYS A 40 28.45 -13.15 23.85
CA CYS A 40 29.25 -13.10 25.09
C CYS A 40 30.70 -13.60 25.02
N ASN A 41 31.33 -13.62 23.85
CA ASN A 41 32.73 -14.06 23.66
C ASN A 41 33.04 -15.51 24.11
N ALA A 42 32.09 -16.27 24.66
CA ALA A 42 32.26 -17.68 25.01
C ALA A 42 32.64 -18.52 23.78
N THR A 43 33.49 -19.53 23.95
CA THR A 43 34.09 -20.23 22.82
C THR A 43 33.82 -21.73 22.81
N GLU A 44 33.78 -22.28 21.60
CA GLU A 44 33.53 -23.70 21.36
C GLU A 44 34.45 -24.23 20.25
N THR A 45 34.66 -25.55 20.24
CA THR A 45 35.40 -26.24 19.17
C THR A 45 34.59 -27.38 18.61
N SER A 46 34.37 -27.39 17.30
CA SER A 46 33.69 -28.49 16.60
C SER A 46 34.67 -29.38 15.86
N PHE A 47 34.29 -30.64 15.65
CA PHE A 47 35.05 -31.64 14.92
C PHE A 47 34.25 -32.16 13.71
N SER A 48 34.92 -32.89 12.82
CA SER A 48 34.31 -33.41 11.58
C SER A 48 33.20 -34.43 11.81
N ASP A 49 33.17 -35.07 12.98
CA ASP A 49 32.13 -36.00 13.42
C ASP A 49 30.91 -35.30 14.06
N LEU A 50 30.82 -33.97 13.96
CA LEU A 50 29.78 -33.12 14.55
C LEU A 50 29.80 -33.07 16.08
N SER A 51 30.84 -33.60 16.73
CA SER A 51 31.06 -33.38 18.16
C SER A 51 31.49 -31.94 18.43
N VAL A 52 31.05 -31.39 19.56
CA VAL A 52 31.37 -30.03 20.00
C VAL A 52 31.84 -30.04 21.44
N VAL A 53 33.00 -29.44 21.67
CA VAL A 53 33.58 -29.23 23.00
C VAL A 53 33.32 -27.78 23.42
N VAL A 54 32.54 -27.62 24.50
CA VAL A 54 32.28 -26.33 25.15
C VAL A 54 33.50 -25.94 25.97
N ARG A 55 34.05 -24.73 25.77
CA ARG A 55 35.24 -24.27 26.50
C ARG A 55 34.91 -23.27 27.60
N ASP A 56 33.94 -22.40 27.35
CA ASP A 56 33.56 -21.32 28.26
C ASP A 56 32.06 -21.36 28.57
N GLU A 57 31.69 -20.88 29.76
CA GLU A 57 30.29 -20.67 30.14
C GLU A 57 29.73 -19.38 29.50
N HIS A 58 28.44 -19.37 29.18
CA HIS A 58 27.76 -18.20 28.61
C HIS A 58 27.26 -17.27 29.71
N THR A 59 27.33 -15.96 29.45
CA THR A 59 26.76 -14.93 30.33
C THR A 59 25.35 -14.51 29.95
N HIS A 60 24.71 -15.21 29.01
CA HIS A 60 23.34 -14.98 28.57
C HIS A 60 22.59 -16.30 28.40
N LEU A 61 21.26 -16.23 28.43
CA LEU A 61 20.41 -17.39 28.18
C LEU A 61 20.45 -17.82 26.70
N PRO A 62 20.27 -19.13 26.40
CA PRO A 62 20.18 -19.60 25.03
C PRO A 62 19.02 -18.94 24.29
N ASP A 63 19.26 -18.51 23.06
CA ASP A 63 18.27 -17.91 22.17
C ASP A 63 17.79 -18.97 21.17
N GLY A 64 16.95 -19.88 21.65
CA GLY A 64 16.52 -21.07 20.90
C GLY A 64 15.74 -20.76 19.61
N LYS A 65 15.37 -19.51 19.35
CA LYS A 65 14.50 -19.09 18.24
C LYS A 65 15.22 -18.25 17.18
N GLU A 66 16.50 -17.90 17.37
CA GLU A 66 17.27 -17.09 16.43
C GLU A 66 17.42 -17.76 15.04
N LYS A 67 17.51 -19.09 14.99
CA LYS A 67 17.57 -19.87 13.74
C LYS A 67 16.29 -19.73 12.93
N GLU A 68 15.13 -19.84 13.58
CA GLU A 68 13.81 -19.72 12.96
C GLU A 68 13.60 -18.29 12.43
N VAL A 69 13.99 -17.27 13.20
CA VAL A 69 13.96 -15.86 12.78
C VAL A 69 14.84 -15.60 11.57
N LEU A 70 16.05 -16.17 11.51
CA LEU A 70 16.94 -15.95 10.38
C LEU A 70 16.44 -16.64 9.11
N GLU A 71 15.88 -17.85 9.23
CA GLU A 71 15.31 -18.58 8.10
C GLU A 71 14.11 -17.83 7.51
N MET A 72 13.23 -17.30 8.36
CA MET A 72 12.13 -16.43 7.91
C MET A 72 12.64 -15.19 7.16
N ARG A 73 13.72 -14.56 7.64
CA ARG A 73 14.33 -13.43 6.94
C ARG A 73 14.91 -13.83 5.59
N LYS A 74 15.42 -15.05 5.43
CA LYS A 74 15.87 -15.56 4.13
C LYS A 74 14.70 -15.75 3.18
N ILE A 75 13.62 -16.40 3.63
CA ILE A 75 12.39 -16.61 2.84
C ILE A 75 11.85 -15.26 2.35
N LEU A 76 11.71 -14.28 3.25
CA LEU A 76 11.24 -12.93 2.90
C LEU A 76 12.16 -12.24 1.87
N LYS A 77 13.49 -12.40 2.00
CA LYS A 77 14.45 -11.85 1.04
C LYS A 77 14.40 -12.54 -0.33
N HIS A 78 14.10 -13.84 -0.38
CA HIS A 78 13.93 -14.55 -1.63
C HIS A 78 12.64 -14.11 -2.32
N LYS A 79 11.54 -14.16 -1.57
CA LYS A 79 10.20 -13.78 -2.03
C LYS A 79 10.17 -12.34 -2.58
N ILE A 80 10.87 -11.39 -1.96
CA ILE A 80 10.90 -9.99 -2.44
C ILE A 80 11.67 -9.80 -3.76
N ILE A 81 12.61 -10.70 -4.08
CA ILE A 81 13.39 -10.66 -5.32
C ILE A 81 12.56 -11.23 -6.46
N GLU A 82 11.85 -12.33 -6.22
CA GLU A 82 11.04 -13.03 -7.23
C GLU A 82 9.69 -12.34 -7.48
N GLU A 83 9.06 -11.80 -6.43
CA GLU A 83 7.74 -11.20 -6.55
C GLU A 83 7.79 -9.71 -6.88
N SER A 84 6.91 -9.29 -7.79
CA SER A 84 6.73 -7.89 -8.17
C SER A 84 5.86 -7.08 -7.20
N GLY A 85 5.12 -7.73 -6.30
CA GLY A 85 4.05 -7.13 -5.45
C GLY A 85 4.51 -6.17 -4.33
N SER A 86 3.56 -5.62 -3.57
CA SER A 86 3.85 -4.72 -2.45
C SER A 86 4.69 -5.40 -1.36
N ILE A 87 5.64 -4.64 -0.76
CA ILE A 87 6.40 -5.11 0.42
C ILE A 87 5.46 -5.36 1.60
N ASP A 88 4.44 -4.52 1.76
CA ASP A 88 3.47 -4.65 2.84
C ASP A 88 2.74 -5.99 2.76
N ARG A 89 2.22 -6.32 1.57
CA ARG A 89 1.57 -7.62 1.31
C ARG A 89 2.50 -8.80 1.60
N ILE A 90 3.76 -8.75 1.14
CA ILE A 90 4.73 -9.83 1.34
C ILE A 90 5.04 -10.02 2.83
N VAL A 91 5.15 -8.91 3.59
CA VAL A 91 5.34 -8.96 5.03
C VAL A 91 4.08 -9.50 5.72
N GLU A 92 2.90 -9.00 5.39
CA GLU A 92 1.63 -9.45 5.96
C GLU A 92 1.40 -10.95 5.73
N GLU A 93 1.61 -11.45 4.52
CA GLU A 93 1.50 -12.89 4.22
C GLU A 93 2.46 -13.73 5.05
N ALA A 94 3.70 -13.24 5.27
CA ALA A 94 4.65 -13.95 6.11
C ALA A 94 4.24 -13.94 7.59
N TYR A 95 3.72 -12.82 8.09
CA TYR A 95 3.19 -12.74 9.46
C TYR A 95 1.95 -13.63 9.64
N HIS A 96 1.04 -13.66 8.67
CA HIS A 96 -0.11 -14.57 8.67
C HIS A 96 0.34 -16.04 8.68
N ALA A 97 1.34 -16.40 7.87
CA ALA A 97 1.90 -17.75 7.87
C ALA A 97 2.52 -18.13 9.23
N ILE A 98 3.15 -17.17 9.93
CA ILE A 98 3.67 -17.37 11.29
C ILE A 98 2.53 -17.59 12.27
N HIS A 99 1.51 -16.73 12.27
CA HIS A 99 0.37 -16.82 13.19
C HIS A 99 -0.37 -18.17 13.10
N ALA A 100 -0.34 -18.82 11.93
CA ALA A 100 -0.93 -20.14 11.73
C ALA A 100 -0.17 -21.29 12.44
N GLN A 101 1.03 -21.06 12.99
CA GLN A 101 1.83 -22.08 13.68
C GLN A 101 1.51 -22.16 15.19
N PRO A 102 1.52 -23.36 15.80
CA PRO A 102 1.16 -23.56 17.23
C PRO A 102 2.09 -22.89 18.27
N GLN A 103 3.25 -22.35 17.87
CA GLN A 103 4.24 -21.68 18.75
C GLN A 103 4.54 -20.23 18.30
N SER A 104 3.60 -19.59 17.61
CA SER A 104 3.82 -18.35 16.86
C SER A 104 4.13 -17.10 17.70
N ILE A 105 3.65 -17.03 18.94
CA ILE A 105 3.78 -15.85 19.82
C ILE A 105 5.25 -15.58 20.17
N ASP A 106 6.00 -16.62 20.56
CA ASP A 106 7.40 -16.48 20.96
C ASP A 106 8.31 -16.12 19.77
N LEU A 107 7.96 -16.56 18.56
CA LEU A 107 8.69 -16.19 17.35
C LEU A 107 8.49 -14.71 16.99
N ILE A 108 7.26 -14.19 17.14
CA ILE A 108 6.92 -12.80 16.84
C ILE A 108 7.62 -11.82 17.78
N ILE A 109 7.73 -12.18 19.07
CA ILE A 109 8.44 -11.36 20.07
C ILE A 109 9.91 -11.19 19.69
N ASN A 110 10.52 -12.20 19.07
CA ASN A 110 11.93 -12.18 18.66
C ASN A 110 12.16 -11.62 17.25
N LEU A 111 11.11 -11.22 16.51
CA LEU A 111 11.27 -10.56 15.22
C LEU A 111 11.72 -9.11 15.41
N PRO A 112 12.61 -8.59 14.55
CA PRO A 112 12.89 -7.16 14.49
C PRO A 112 11.60 -6.38 14.21
N ALA A 113 11.57 -5.13 14.66
CA ALA A 113 10.44 -4.25 14.38
C ALA A 113 10.10 -4.24 12.87
N ILE A 114 8.80 -4.22 12.55
CA ILE A 114 8.28 -4.32 11.18
C ILE A 114 8.96 -3.33 10.22
N HIS A 115 9.20 -2.10 10.67
CA HIS A 115 9.88 -1.07 9.87
C HIS A 115 11.33 -1.47 9.49
N THR A 116 12.06 -2.16 10.38
CA THR A 116 13.42 -2.66 10.13
C THR A 116 13.41 -3.77 9.08
N ILE A 117 12.41 -4.65 9.14
CA ILE A 117 12.20 -5.69 8.12
C ILE A 117 11.91 -5.03 6.78
N LYS A 118 10.94 -4.10 6.71
CA LYS A 118 10.57 -3.37 5.49
C LYS A 118 11.77 -2.65 4.87
N ASN A 119 12.56 -1.91 5.67
CA ASN A 119 13.77 -1.23 5.20
C ASN A 119 14.81 -2.20 4.62
N THR A 120 14.97 -3.37 5.26
CA THR A 120 15.88 -4.41 4.76
C THR A 120 15.41 -4.96 3.42
N LEU A 121 14.12 -5.23 3.28
CA LEU A 121 13.52 -5.74 2.05
C LEU A 121 13.57 -4.72 0.92
N GLN A 122 13.31 -3.44 1.21
CA GLN A 122 13.48 -2.34 0.26
C GLN A 122 14.92 -2.26 -0.26
N LYS A 123 15.93 -2.35 0.63
CA LYS A 123 17.34 -2.36 0.24
C LYS A 123 17.70 -3.53 -0.66
N GLN A 124 17.17 -4.73 -0.39
CA GLN A 124 17.41 -5.90 -1.24
C GLN A 124 16.76 -5.74 -2.62
N ARG A 125 15.50 -5.29 -2.65
CA ARG A 125 14.77 -5.06 -3.91
C ARG A 125 15.46 -4.02 -4.80
N ARG A 126 16.10 -3.01 -4.22
CA ARG A 126 16.90 -2.01 -4.96
C ARG A 126 18.16 -2.59 -5.61
N LYS A 127 18.66 -3.76 -5.19
CA LYS A 127 19.84 -4.39 -5.81
C LYS A 127 19.52 -5.07 -7.13
N THR A 128 18.30 -5.57 -7.30
CA THR A 128 17.89 -6.34 -8.49
C THR A 128 17.06 -5.53 -9.47
N ARG A 129 16.50 -4.40 -9.04
CA ARG A 129 15.72 -3.50 -9.89
C ARG A 129 16.59 -2.39 -10.46
N PRO A 130 16.26 -1.87 -11.66
CA PRO A 130 16.94 -0.70 -12.19
C PRO A 130 16.82 0.49 -11.20
N PRO A 131 17.84 1.35 -11.12
CA PRO A 131 17.77 2.54 -10.29
C PRO A 131 16.61 3.43 -10.73
N VAL A 132 16.01 4.15 -9.79
CA VAL A 132 14.97 5.13 -10.09
C VAL A 132 15.60 6.21 -10.98
N PRO A 133 15.01 6.52 -12.16
CA PRO A 133 15.51 7.57 -13.04
C PRO A 133 15.60 8.92 -12.31
N GLN A 134 16.75 9.57 -12.43
CA GLN A 134 17.03 10.91 -11.87
C GLN A 134 16.86 12.03 -12.90
N THR A 135 16.77 11.70 -14.19
CA THR A 135 16.49 12.64 -15.27
C THR A 135 15.51 12.03 -16.28
N ILE A 136 14.89 12.85 -17.12
CA ILE A 136 13.91 12.39 -18.13
C ILE A 136 14.60 11.49 -19.17
N GLU A 137 15.85 11.76 -19.51
CA GLU A 137 16.63 11.01 -20.50
C GLU A 137 16.95 9.58 -20.03
N GLN A 138 16.88 9.32 -18.72
CA GLN A 138 17.10 8.00 -18.13
C GLN A 138 15.84 7.12 -18.14
N LEU A 139 14.69 7.65 -18.59
CA LEU A 139 13.47 6.87 -18.71
C LEU A 139 13.64 5.82 -19.83
N PRO A 140 13.15 4.59 -19.63
CA PRO A 140 13.16 3.58 -20.68
C PRO A 140 12.40 4.10 -21.91
N SER A 141 12.82 3.65 -23.09
CA SER A 141 12.11 3.88 -24.35
C SER A 141 10.61 3.62 -24.19
N PRO A 142 9.73 4.33 -24.92
CA PRO A 142 8.29 4.25 -24.72
C PRO A 142 7.78 2.80 -24.66
N LEU A 143 6.79 2.58 -23.80
CA LEU A 143 6.16 1.27 -23.57
C LEU A 143 5.79 0.60 -24.89
N PRO A 144 5.86 -0.74 -24.98
CA PRO A 144 5.67 -1.49 -26.22
C PRO A 144 4.40 -1.07 -26.96
N GLY A 145 4.51 -0.91 -28.28
CA GLY A 145 3.43 -0.44 -29.16
C GLY A 145 2.29 -1.43 -29.39
N VAL A 146 2.12 -2.41 -28.50
CA VAL A 146 1.04 -3.39 -28.56
C VAL A 146 -0.10 -2.89 -27.67
N TYR A 147 -1.14 -2.34 -28.30
CA TYR A 147 -2.33 -1.85 -27.62
C TYR A 147 -3.53 -2.74 -27.96
N CYS A 148 -4.35 -3.06 -26.96
CA CYS A 148 -5.54 -3.88 -27.13
C CYS A 148 -6.82 -3.08 -26.83
N LYS A 149 -7.94 -3.55 -27.38
CA LYS A 149 -9.26 -3.00 -27.09
C LYS A 149 -9.78 -3.61 -25.79
N THR A 150 -10.46 -2.80 -24.98
CA THR A 150 -11.28 -3.26 -23.85
C THR A 150 -12.76 -3.07 -24.17
N ALA A 151 -13.61 -4.01 -23.75
CA ALA A 151 -15.06 -3.86 -23.81
C ALA A 151 -15.61 -2.97 -22.67
N GLN A 152 -14.76 -2.59 -21.71
CA GLN A 152 -15.15 -1.86 -20.52
C GLN A 152 -15.53 -0.40 -20.87
N GLU A 153 -16.74 -0.02 -20.45
CA GLU A 153 -17.28 1.34 -20.61
C GLU A 153 -17.04 2.22 -19.37
N HIS A 154 -16.45 1.65 -18.32
CA HIS A 154 -16.14 2.32 -17.06
C HIS A 154 -14.64 2.32 -16.80
N TRP A 155 -14.06 3.49 -16.54
CA TRP A 155 -12.66 3.64 -16.17
C TRP A 155 -12.53 4.04 -14.70
N TYR A 156 -11.42 3.64 -14.08
CA TYR A 156 -11.00 4.12 -12.77
C TYR A 156 -9.69 4.84 -12.94
N SER A 157 -9.50 6.02 -12.33
CA SER A 157 -8.19 6.67 -12.38
C SER A 157 -7.80 7.31 -11.06
N ASP A 158 -6.51 7.22 -10.76
CA ASP A 158 -5.93 7.63 -9.49
C ASP A 158 -4.49 8.11 -9.66
N GLY A 159 -4.12 9.11 -8.87
CA GLY A 159 -2.77 9.65 -8.77
C GLY A 159 -2.03 9.09 -7.55
N THR A 160 -0.85 8.50 -7.75
CA THR A 160 0.00 7.99 -6.66
C THR A 160 1.36 8.70 -6.60
N PHE A 161 1.76 9.05 -5.36
CA PHE A 161 2.96 9.84 -5.07
C PHE A 161 4.13 8.99 -4.57
N TYR A 162 3.84 7.96 -3.77
CA TYR A 162 4.87 7.22 -3.02
C TYR A 162 5.86 6.47 -3.92
N THR A 163 5.39 6.01 -5.07
CA THR A 163 6.16 5.24 -6.04
C THR A 163 6.69 6.09 -7.20
N CYS A 164 6.41 7.40 -7.19
CA CYS A 164 6.77 8.31 -8.27
C CYS A 164 8.27 8.65 -8.25
N PRO A 165 8.98 8.56 -9.40
CA PRO A 165 10.31 9.13 -9.53
C PRO A 165 10.30 10.62 -9.15
N SER A 166 11.31 11.09 -8.42
CA SER A 166 11.35 12.46 -7.87
C SER A 166 11.36 13.58 -8.91
N ILE A 167 11.63 13.24 -10.17
CA ILE A 167 11.54 14.14 -11.33
C ILE A 167 10.11 14.46 -11.75
N PHE A 168 9.13 13.67 -11.31
CA PHE A 168 7.71 13.87 -11.57
C PHE A 168 6.97 14.13 -10.27
N TYR A 169 5.81 14.78 -10.38
CA TYR A 169 4.95 15.06 -9.24
C TYR A 169 4.15 13.83 -8.82
N GLN A 170 3.67 13.04 -9.79
CA GLN A 170 2.88 11.85 -9.53
C GLN A 170 2.94 10.84 -10.69
N ILE A 171 2.66 9.59 -10.37
CA ILE A 171 2.25 8.58 -11.36
C ILE A 171 0.73 8.60 -11.39
N TYR A 172 0.15 8.90 -12.55
CA TYR A 172 -1.28 8.78 -12.77
C TYR A 172 -1.58 7.45 -13.45
N SER A 173 -2.55 6.72 -12.94
CA SER A 173 -2.91 5.40 -13.46
C SER A 173 -4.37 5.35 -13.85
N ILE A 174 -4.67 4.68 -14.96
CA ILE A 174 -6.03 4.41 -15.43
C ILE A 174 -6.21 2.91 -15.52
N HIS A 175 -7.27 2.41 -14.90
CA HIS A 175 -7.58 1.00 -14.74
C HIS A 175 -8.93 0.68 -15.36
N ALA A 176 -9.04 -0.55 -15.84
CA ALA A 176 -10.30 -1.17 -16.22
C ALA A 176 -10.62 -2.28 -15.22
N TYR A 177 -11.89 -2.41 -14.83
CA TYR A 177 -12.33 -3.49 -13.97
C TYR A 177 -12.95 -4.61 -14.80
N CYS A 178 -12.35 -5.80 -14.78
CA CYS A 178 -12.80 -6.97 -15.54
C CYS A 178 -12.78 -8.20 -14.64
N ASP A 179 -13.87 -8.98 -14.64
CA ASP A 179 -13.98 -10.27 -13.94
C ASP A 179 -13.55 -10.22 -12.46
N GLY A 180 -13.97 -9.17 -11.75
CA GLY A 180 -13.65 -9.01 -10.33
C GLY A 180 -12.30 -8.34 -10.05
N MET A 181 -11.49 -8.10 -11.08
CA MET A 181 -10.11 -7.62 -10.98
C MET A 181 -9.95 -6.23 -11.58
N SER A 182 -9.25 -5.35 -10.87
CA SER A 182 -8.78 -4.09 -11.45
C SER A 182 -7.46 -4.32 -12.18
N THR A 183 -7.44 -3.95 -13.46
CA THR A 183 -6.27 -4.10 -14.32
C THR A 183 -5.77 -2.71 -14.69
N PRO A 184 -4.52 -2.34 -14.34
CA PRO A 184 -3.94 -1.09 -14.81
C PRO A 184 -3.72 -1.16 -16.32
N CYS A 185 -4.30 -0.21 -17.05
CA CYS A 185 -4.22 -0.14 -18.50
C CYS A 185 -3.25 0.94 -18.98
N ILE A 186 -3.18 2.06 -18.25
CA ILE A 186 -2.35 3.21 -18.61
C ILE A 186 -1.63 3.70 -17.36
N PHE A 187 -0.34 3.97 -17.50
CA PHE A 187 0.45 4.73 -16.54
C PHE A 187 0.98 5.99 -17.23
N ALA A 188 0.91 7.12 -16.54
CA ALA A 188 1.42 8.39 -17.00
C ALA A 188 2.25 9.04 -15.89
N LEU A 189 3.38 9.63 -16.27
CA LEU A 189 4.23 10.41 -15.37
C LEU A 189 3.86 11.88 -15.54
N LEU A 190 3.31 12.50 -14.50
CA LEU A 190 2.80 13.88 -14.57
C LEU A 190 3.70 14.84 -13.79
N GLY A 191 3.97 16.00 -14.37
CA GLY A 191 4.76 17.07 -13.75
C GLY A 191 3.98 17.91 -12.72
N GLY A 192 2.70 17.63 -12.50
CA GLY A 192 1.84 18.37 -11.57
C GLY A 192 0.41 17.85 -11.57
N LYS A 193 -0.48 18.65 -11.01
CA LYS A 193 -1.92 18.36 -10.83
C LYS A 193 -2.83 19.50 -11.28
N PHE A 194 -2.33 20.37 -12.13
CA PHE A 194 -3.12 21.46 -12.71
C PHE A 194 -4.04 20.91 -13.79
N GLU A 195 -5.21 21.51 -13.96
CA GLU A 195 -6.21 21.12 -14.98
C GLU A 195 -5.57 20.88 -16.36
N GLN A 196 -4.71 21.81 -16.81
CA GLN A 196 -4.06 21.69 -18.13
C GLN A 196 -3.24 20.41 -18.29
N ILE A 197 -2.59 19.92 -17.22
CA ILE A 197 -1.81 18.68 -17.27
C ILE A 197 -2.71 17.48 -17.52
N TYR A 198 -3.90 17.45 -16.94
CA TYR A 198 -4.88 16.39 -17.21
C TYR A 198 -5.53 16.55 -18.58
N VAL A 199 -5.79 17.77 -19.03
CA VAL A 199 -6.26 18.03 -20.41
C VAL A 199 -5.26 17.45 -21.41
N ASP A 200 -3.97 17.71 -21.23
CA ASP A 200 -2.91 17.21 -22.09
C ASP A 200 -2.82 15.68 -22.02
N LEU A 201 -2.88 15.10 -20.81
CA LEU A 201 -2.89 13.65 -20.60
C LEU A 201 -4.01 12.96 -21.39
N PHE A 202 -5.26 13.38 -21.17
CA PHE A 202 -6.41 12.75 -21.82
C PHE A 202 -6.42 12.99 -23.33
N SER A 203 -5.95 14.16 -23.78
CA SER A 203 -5.77 14.44 -25.22
C SER A 203 -4.77 13.49 -25.88
N VAL A 204 -3.64 13.22 -25.22
CA VAL A 204 -2.66 12.23 -25.69
C VAL A 204 -3.25 10.83 -25.72
N ILE A 205 -3.97 10.42 -24.67
CA ILE A 205 -4.61 9.10 -24.58
C ILE A 205 -5.60 8.92 -25.73
N PHE A 206 -6.55 9.84 -25.91
CA PHE A 206 -7.57 9.71 -26.94
C PHE A 206 -6.98 9.77 -28.35
N ARG A 207 -5.98 10.63 -28.58
CA ARG A 207 -5.24 10.65 -29.85
C ARG A 207 -4.55 9.31 -30.11
N LYS A 208 -3.88 8.72 -29.11
CA LYS A 208 -3.23 7.42 -29.26
C LYS A 208 -4.22 6.29 -29.51
N MET A 209 -5.36 6.30 -28.83
CA MET A 209 -6.45 5.35 -29.08
C MET A 209 -6.96 5.46 -30.51
N PHE A 210 -7.12 6.69 -31.03
CA PHE A 210 -7.52 6.93 -32.41
C PHE A 210 -6.47 6.43 -33.42
N GLU A 211 -5.19 6.77 -33.25
CA GLU A 211 -4.08 6.31 -34.09
C GLU A 211 -4.00 4.77 -34.14
N CYS A 212 -4.30 4.10 -33.02
CA CYS A 212 -4.29 2.65 -32.90
C CYS A 212 -5.62 1.99 -33.31
N HIS A 213 -6.57 2.74 -33.87
CA HIS A 213 -7.89 2.25 -34.28
C HIS A 213 -8.66 1.53 -33.15
N LEU A 214 -8.48 2.00 -31.91
CA LEU A 214 -9.17 1.53 -30.72
C LEU A 214 -10.53 2.22 -30.61
N ILE A 215 -11.59 1.45 -30.37
CA ILE A 215 -12.94 2.00 -30.20
C ILE A 215 -13.07 2.48 -28.76
N ILE A 216 -13.33 3.78 -28.58
CA ILE A 216 -13.59 4.36 -27.26
C ILE A 216 -15.07 4.17 -26.93
N ARG A 217 -15.37 3.38 -25.89
CA ARG A 217 -16.73 3.25 -25.32
C ARG A 217 -16.83 3.79 -23.90
N LEU A 218 -15.98 4.77 -23.56
CA LEU A 218 -15.98 5.39 -22.24
C LEU A 218 -17.32 6.09 -22.01
N ARG A 219 -18.12 5.56 -21.09
CA ARG A 219 -19.38 6.17 -20.62
C ARG A 219 -19.24 6.82 -19.26
N THR A 220 -18.40 6.25 -18.41
CA THR A 220 -18.30 6.63 -17.00
C THR A 220 -16.86 6.54 -16.53
N ILE A 221 -16.44 7.45 -15.67
CA ILE A 221 -15.13 7.39 -15.03
C ILE A 221 -15.27 7.63 -13.53
N THR A 222 -14.61 6.81 -12.72
CA THR A 222 -14.46 7.05 -11.29
C THR A 222 -13.09 7.66 -11.02
N ILE A 223 -13.09 8.85 -10.43
CA ILE A 223 -11.90 9.64 -10.09
C ILE A 223 -11.87 9.95 -8.59
N ASP A 224 -10.75 10.46 -8.11
CA ASP A 224 -10.68 11.14 -6.81
C ASP A 224 -11.36 12.53 -6.86
N PHE A 225 -11.39 13.22 -5.72
CA PHE A 225 -11.97 14.57 -5.62
C PHE A 225 -10.92 15.64 -5.91
N GLU A 226 -10.21 15.48 -7.03
CA GLU A 226 -9.29 16.50 -7.50
C GLU A 226 -9.94 17.35 -8.59
N LEU A 227 -9.93 18.67 -8.38
CA LEU A 227 -10.58 19.62 -9.28
C LEU A 227 -9.99 19.57 -10.70
N GLY A 228 -8.66 19.38 -10.81
CA GLY A 228 -7.95 19.36 -12.08
C GLY A 228 -8.47 18.29 -13.04
N VAL A 229 -8.57 17.05 -12.58
CA VAL A 229 -9.07 15.93 -13.39
C VAL A 229 -10.59 15.99 -13.58
N SER A 230 -11.35 16.41 -12.56
CA SER A 230 -12.81 16.57 -12.69
C SER A 230 -13.16 17.56 -13.80
N ASN A 231 -12.47 18.70 -13.84
CA ASN A 231 -12.67 19.74 -14.86
C ASN A 231 -12.43 19.25 -16.29
N VAL A 232 -11.56 18.27 -16.49
CA VAL A 232 -11.34 17.69 -17.83
C VAL A 232 -12.65 17.13 -18.40
N PHE A 233 -13.35 16.33 -17.60
CA PHE A 233 -14.56 15.67 -18.05
C PHE A 233 -15.77 16.59 -18.05
N THR A 234 -15.88 17.48 -17.06
CA THR A 234 -17.02 18.40 -16.97
C THR A 234 -16.97 19.53 -18.00
N LYS A 235 -15.77 19.95 -18.46
CA LYS A 235 -15.61 21.03 -19.45
C LYS A 235 -15.37 20.56 -20.88
N TYR A 236 -14.73 19.40 -21.08
CA TYR A 236 -14.29 18.96 -22.42
C TYR A 236 -14.93 17.65 -22.88
N TYR A 237 -15.36 16.77 -21.96
CA TYR A 237 -15.90 15.45 -22.30
C TYR A 237 -17.29 15.20 -21.69
N HIS A 238 -18.25 16.09 -21.98
CA HIS A 238 -19.60 16.12 -21.41
C HIS A 238 -20.43 14.83 -21.56
N SER A 239 -20.08 13.94 -22.50
CA SER A 239 -20.74 12.64 -22.66
C SER A 239 -20.30 11.59 -21.63
N VAL A 240 -19.21 11.86 -20.90
CA VAL A 240 -18.68 10.96 -19.87
C VAL A 240 -19.22 11.36 -18.51
N ILE A 241 -19.89 10.43 -17.84
CA ILE A 241 -20.40 10.63 -16.48
C ILE A 241 -19.24 10.48 -15.49
N VAL A 242 -18.92 11.56 -14.79
CA VAL A 242 -17.92 11.58 -13.72
C VAL A 242 -18.52 11.05 -12.43
N ARG A 243 -17.80 10.15 -11.77
CA ARG A 243 -18.11 9.64 -10.43
C ARG A 243 -16.92 9.88 -9.51
N GLY A 244 -17.19 10.32 -8.29
CA GLY A 244 -16.20 10.40 -7.22
C GLY A 244 -16.04 9.05 -6.54
N CYS A 245 -14.82 8.73 -6.13
CA CYS A 245 -14.51 7.53 -5.35
C CYS A 245 -15.14 7.62 -3.93
N LEU A 246 -16.01 6.67 -3.56
CA LEU A 246 -16.68 6.65 -2.26
C LEU A 246 -15.71 6.60 -1.08
N LEU A 247 -14.58 5.90 -1.24
CA LEU A 247 -13.56 5.81 -0.21
C LEU A 247 -12.89 7.17 0.01
N ASN A 248 -12.52 7.87 -1.06
CA ASN A 248 -11.92 9.21 -0.98
C ASN A 248 -12.90 10.26 -0.44
N PHE A 249 -14.18 10.12 -0.78
CA PHE A 249 -15.26 10.92 -0.20
C PHE A 249 -15.29 10.75 1.31
N TRP A 250 -15.44 9.50 1.78
CA TRP A 250 -15.50 9.20 3.22
C TRP A 250 -14.24 9.63 3.97
N GLN A 251 -13.06 9.37 3.41
CA GLN A 251 -11.79 9.77 4.00
C GLN A 251 -11.67 11.30 4.13
N SER A 252 -12.14 12.05 3.13
CA SER A 252 -12.11 13.52 3.17
C SER A 252 -13.06 14.08 4.22
N LEU A 253 -14.27 13.52 4.34
CA LEU A 253 -15.18 13.85 5.43
C LEU A 253 -14.56 13.55 6.80
N PHE A 254 -13.94 12.36 6.95
CA PHE A 254 -13.36 11.95 8.22
C PHE A 254 -12.17 12.82 8.61
N ARG A 255 -11.26 13.12 7.67
CA ARG A 255 -10.14 14.05 7.92
C ARG A 255 -10.65 15.39 8.43
N LYS A 256 -11.63 16.00 7.74
CA LYS A 256 -12.21 17.26 8.18
C LYS A 256 -12.84 17.16 9.58
N PHE A 257 -13.54 16.06 9.85
CA PHE A 257 -14.16 15.82 11.16
C PHE A 257 -13.11 15.78 12.27
N ILE A 258 -11.97 15.14 12.03
CA ILE A 258 -10.83 15.11 12.96
C ILE A 258 -10.16 16.48 13.10
N ASP A 259 -9.96 17.21 12.00
CA ASP A 259 -9.35 18.55 11.99
C ASP A 259 -10.16 19.56 12.83
N LEU A 260 -11.47 19.34 12.96
CA LEU A 260 -12.37 20.13 13.80
C LEU A 260 -12.36 19.71 15.29
N GLY A 261 -11.44 18.82 15.69
CA GLY A 261 -11.23 18.40 17.07
C GLY A 261 -12.18 17.29 17.56
N LEU A 262 -12.97 16.67 16.67
CA LEU A 262 -14.02 15.72 17.07
C LEU A 262 -13.53 14.27 17.27
N LYS A 263 -12.21 14.02 17.22
CA LYS A 263 -11.64 12.67 17.34
C LYS A 263 -12.01 11.96 18.65
N THR A 264 -11.85 12.65 19.77
CA THR A 264 -12.15 12.08 21.09
C THR A 264 -13.64 11.82 21.24
N ALA A 265 -14.48 12.76 20.80
CA ALA A 265 -15.93 12.59 20.80
C ALA A 265 -16.36 11.41 19.91
N TYR A 266 -15.80 11.27 18.71
CA TYR A 266 -16.07 10.13 17.81
C TYR A 266 -15.82 8.77 18.47
N ASN A 267 -14.77 8.65 19.27
CA ASN A 267 -14.41 7.40 19.94
C ASN A 267 -15.34 7.10 21.12
N ASN A 268 -15.79 8.13 21.83
CA ASN A 268 -16.49 7.98 23.11
C ASN A 268 -18.02 8.15 23.01
N ASP A 269 -18.53 8.79 21.97
CA ASP A 269 -19.96 9.00 21.72
C ASP A 269 -20.40 8.17 20.49
N GLU A 270 -21.19 7.14 20.76
CA GLU A 270 -21.74 6.26 19.72
C GLU A 270 -22.75 6.97 18.81
N ASN A 271 -23.56 7.88 19.36
CA ASN A 271 -24.56 8.61 18.58
C ASN A 271 -23.88 9.53 17.58
N LEU A 272 -22.88 10.29 18.02
CA LEU A 272 -22.08 11.14 17.14
C LEU A 272 -21.40 10.32 16.04
N ARG A 273 -20.80 9.18 16.41
CA ARG A 273 -20.15 8.28 15.46
C ARG A 273 -21.13 7.75 14.42
N ASN A 274 -22.31 7.29 14.81
CA ASN A 274 -23.33 6.78 13.90
C ASN A 274 -23.91 7.88 13.01
N TRP A 275 -24.13 9.07 13.59
CA TRP A 275 -24.53 10.27 12.85
C TRP A 275 -23.50 10.63 11.77
N PHE A 276 -22.21 10.69 12.11
CA PHE A 276 -21.14 10.98 11.15
C PHE A 276 -21.08 9.91 10.05
N ARG A 277 -21.13 8.62 10.42
CA ARG A 277 -21.10 7.51 9.45
C ARG A 277 -22.27 7.55 8.46
N SER A 278 -23.40 8.13 8.86
CA SER A 278 -24.58 8.27 8.00
C SER A 278 -24.36 9.23 6.82
N PHE A 279 -23.36 10.13 6.88
CA PHE A 279 -22.97 10.94 5.72
C PHE A 279 -22.46 10.10 4.55
N ALA A 280 -21.78 8.98 4.83
CA ALA A 280 -21.39 8.02 3.80
C ALA A 280 -22.63 7.40 3.14
N SER A 281 -23.66 7.10 3.94
CA SER A 281 -24.91 6.49 3.48
C SER A 281 -25.73 7.43 2.58
N LEU A 282 -25.55 8.76 2.66
CA LEU A 282 -26.20 9.69 1.74
C LEU A 282 -25.87 9.38 0.28
N SER A 283 -24.63 8.96 0.00
CA SER A 283 -24.21 8.54 -1.36
C SER A 283 -25.01 7.35 -1.89
N LEU A 284 -25.66 6.58 -1.02
CA LEU A 284 -26.40 5.37 -1.38
C LEU A 284 -27.90 5.61 -1.51
N LEU A 285 -28.38 6.81 -1.20
CA LEU A 285 -29.78 7.18 -1.41
C LEU A 285 -30.04 7.51 -2.88
N PRO A 286 -31.27 7.29 -3.39
CA PRO A 286 -31.70 7.90 -4.64
C PRO A 286 -31.33 9.40 -4.66
N LEU A 287 -30.83 9.90 -5.78
CA LEU A 287 -30.32 11.27 -5.88
C LEU A 287 -31.35 12.32 -5.42
N ASN A 288 -32.63 12.09 -5.74
CA ASN A 288 -33.76 12.94 -5.33
C ASN A 288 -34.08 12.90 -3.83
N HIS A 289 -33.58 11.90 -3.09
CA HIS A 289 -33.75 11.79 -1.63
C HIS A 289 -32.51 12.22 -0.85
N MET A 290 -31.37 12.51 -1.50
CA MET A 290 -30.14 12.91 -0.80
C MET A 290 -30.33 14.18 0.03
N LEU A 291 -31.03 15.19 -0.51
CA LEU A 291 -31.30 16.44 0.21
C LEU A 291 -32.15 16.20 1.46
N GLN A 292 -33.18 15.36 1.35
CA GLN A 292 -34.03 14.98 2.48
C GLN A 292 -33.23 14.20 3.53
N GLY A 293 -32.37 13.26 3.09
CA GLY A 293 -31.46 12.55 3.98
C GLY A 293 -30.52 13.50 4.74
N LEU A 294 -29.95 14.49 4.05
CA LEU A 294 -29.09 15.50 4.68
C LEU A 294 -29.87 16.35 5.70
N GLN A 295 -31.10 16.75 5.38
CA GLN A 295 -31.97 17.48 6.31
C GLN A 295 -32.23 16.66 7.59
N CYS A 296 -32.51 15.36 7.46
CA CYS A 296 -32.65 14.47 8.62
C CYS A 296 -31.39 14.42 9.49
N LEU A 297 -30.20 14.39 8.88
CA LEU A 297 -28.94 14.44 9.65
C LEU A 297 -28.73 15.79 10.33
N ILE A 298 -29.07 16.90 9.68
CA ILE A 298 -28.95 18.23 10.31
C ILE A 298 -29.87 18.34 11.54
N LEU A 299 -31.09 17.79 11.46
CA LEU A 299 -32.05 17.82 12.57
C LEU A 299 -31.68 16.89 13.73
N THR A 300 -30.96 15.80 13.46
CA THR A 300 -30.57 14.79 14.46
C THR A 300 -29.14 14.95 14.97
N ARG A 301 -28.48 16.09 14.68
CA ARG A 301 -27.09 16.34 15.07
C ARG A 301 -26.92 16.45 16.59
N SER A 302 -25.79 15.95 17.10
CA SER A 302 -25.38 16.18 18.49
C SER A 302 -25.02 17.65 18.75
N GLU A 303 -25.02 18.07 20.02
CA GLU A 303 -24.73 19.45 20.44
C GLU A 303 -23.22 19.71 20.64
N TYR A 304 -22.41 19.42 19.62
CA TYR A 304 -20.99 19.81 19.63
C TYR A 304 -20.79 21.10 18.80
N PRO A 305 -20.16 22.16 19.35
CA PRO A 305 -19.93 23.40 18.61
C PRO A 305 -19.22 23.20 17.25
N SER A 306 -18.25 22.27 17.21
CA SER A 306 -17.49 21.94 16.00
C SER A 306 -18.32 21.29 14.88
N ILE A 307 -19.53 20.76 15.15
CA ILE A 307 -20.38 20.14 14.12
C ILE A 307 -20.81 21.16 13.08
N GLN A 308 -21.05 22.42 13.46
CA GLN A 308 -21.44 23.44 12.49
C GLN A 308 -20.34 23.64 11.43
N GLY A 309 -19.07 23.69 11.86
CA GLY A 309 -17.94 23.78 10.94
C GLY A 309 -17.79 22.57 10.01
N PHE A 310 -18.25 21.38 10.43
CA PHE A 310 -18.29 20.20 9.57
C PHE A 310 -19.41 20.31 8.53
N LEU A 311 -20.61 20.75 8.93
CA LEU A 311 -21.74 20.97 8.03
C LEU A 311 -21.44 22.07 7.00
N ASP A 312 -20.79 23.16 7.41
CA ASP A 312 -20.38 24.25 6.53
C ASP A 312 -19.39 23.76 5.47
N TYR A 313 -18.42 22.92 5.87
CA TYR A 313 -17.49 22.27 4.94
C TYR A 313 -18.22 21.32 3.98
N TYR A 314 -19.13 20.50 4.49
CA TYR A 314 -19.90 19.58 3.66
C TYR A 314 -20.70 20.36 2.62
N HIS A 315 -21.38 21.43 3.03
CA HIS A 315 -22.19 22.27 2.15
C HIS A 315 -21.34 22.99 1.10
N SER A 316 -20.19 23.56 1.48
CA SER A 316 -19.32 24.31 0.56
C SER A 316 -18.52 23.42 -0.40
N THR A 317 -18.30 22.14 -0.05
CA THR A 317 -17.53 21.21 -0.87
C THR A 317 -18.41 20.26 -1.68
N TYR A 318 -19.50 19.75 -1.09
CA TYR A 318 -20.32 18.67 -1.64
C TYR A 318 -21.80 19.05 -1.87
N GLY A 319 -22.13 20.34 -1.76
CA GLY A 319 -23.47 20.88 -2.01
C GLY A 319 -23.86 20.91 -3.50
N PRO A 320 -25.12 21.20 -3.84
CA PRO A 320 -25.60 21.17 -5.23
C PRO A 320 -24.88 22.11 -6.20
N PHE A 321 -24.29 23.20 -5.70
CA PHE A 321 -23.66 24.26 -6.48
C PHE A 321 -22.16 24.35 -6.24
N THR A 322 -21.52 23.23 -5.91
CA THR A 322 -20.09 23.17 -5.60
C THR A 322 -19.30 22.47 -6.70
N GLU A 323 -17.98 22.40 -6.52
CA GLU A 323 -17.05 21.67 -7.37
C GLU A 323 -17.35 20.17 -7.43
N PHE A 324 -17.91 19.60 -6.35
CA PHE A 324 -18.19 18.17 -6.22
C PHE A 324 -19.67 17.91 -5.85
N PRO A 325 -20.60 18.17 -6.77
CA PRO A 325 -22.03 18.13 -6.50
C PRO A 325 -22.54 16.70 -6.21
N PRO A 326 -23.74 16.55 -5.61
CA PRO A 326 -24.31 15.26 -5.20
C PRO A 326 -24.30 14.16 -6.26
N HIS A 327 -24.54 14.49 -7.52
CA HIS A 327 -24.56 13.48 -8.59
C HIS A 327 -23.16 12.86 -8.84
N MET A 328 -22.08 13.54 -8.48
CA MET A 328 -20.71 13.04 -8.64
C MET A 328 -20.40 11.96 -7.60
N TYR A 329 -20.79 12.14 -6.34
CA TYR A 329 -20.53 11.15 -5.28
C TYR A 329 -21.73 10.25 -4.97
N ASN A 330 -22.78 10.27 -5.81
CA ASN A 330 -23.90 9.35 -5.70
C ASN A 330 -23.57 7.98 -6.31
N HIS A 331 -23.80 6.93 -5.54
CA HIS A 331 -23.58 5.53 -5.90
C HIS A 331 -24.85 4.69 -5.78
N TYR A 332 -26.04 5.32 -5.78
CA TYR A 332 -27.30 4.58 -5.81
C TYR A 332 -27.38 3.70 -7.06
N ARG A 333 -27.68 2.41 -6.86
CA ARG A 333 -27.67 1.37 -7.91
C ARG A 333 -26.33 1.23 -8.65
N ASN A 334 -25.22 1.69 -8.06
CA ASN A 334 -23.91 1.40 -8.64
C ASN A 334 -23.54 -0.08 -8.40
N ILE A 335 -23.43 -0.81 -9.51
CA ILE A 335 -23.04 -2.23 -9.56
C ILE A 335 -21.54 -2.42 -9.81
N THR A 336 -20.82 -1.36 -10.20
CA THR A 336 -19.36 -1.40 -10.35
C THR A 336 -18.70 -1.03 -9.02
N PRO A 337 -17.41 -1.38 -8.82
CA PRO A 337 -16.65 -0.90 -7.67
C PRO A 337 -16.81 0.60 -7.43
N ARG A 338 -16.86 0.98 -6.16
CA ARG A 338 -17.04 2.37 -5.69
C ARG A 338 -15.73 2.99 -5.19
N THR A 339 -14.61 2.31 -5.41
CA THR A 339 -13.28 2.69 -4.94
C THR A 339 -12.29 2.63 -6.10
N ILE A 340 -11.23 3.44 -6.02
CA ILE A 340 -10.10 3.43 -6.94
C ILE A 340 -8.84 2.80 -6.32
N ASN A 341 -8.89 2.45 -5.03
CA ASN A 341 -7.82 1.73 -4.35
C ASN A 341 -7.91 0.24 -4.70
N TYR A 342 -6.98 -0.23 -5.52
CA TYR A 342 -6.87 -1.63 -5.94
C TYR A 342 -5.48 -2.18 -5.69
#